data_AF-A0A6J6FMV9-F1
#
_entry.id   AF-A0A6J6FMV9-F1
#
_cell.length_a   1.000
_cell.length_b   1.000
_cell.length_c   1.000
_cell.angle_alpha   90.00
_cell.angle_beta   90.00
_cell.angle_gamma   90.00
#
_symmetry.space_group_name_H-M   'P 1'
#
loop_
_entity.id
_entity.type
_entity.pdbx_description
1 polymer ?
#
loop_
_entity_poly.entity_id
_entity_poly.type
_entity_poly.pdbx_seq_one_letter_code
_entity_poly.pdbx_strand_id
1 'polypeptide(L)'
;MHPDVFDQADRLMAVELITPDGNWSSFPPHRHDNIAGSPVNNEEIYYFRIGKERSRHGHPEGFGFHRTYTAAEDPQPFNDTVTVRDGDIYLVPRGFHGPCVAMPGYPMYYLNVLAGPNSKRSMDFCDDPEHAWLRESWKDQMVDPRLPWKSE
;
A
#
# COMPACT_ATOMS: atom_id res chain seq x y z
N MET A 1 4.43 -6.09 11.07
CA MET A 1 5.83 -5.63 11.15
C MET A 1 5.82 -4.29 11.90
N HIS A 2 6.67 -4.10 12.91
CA HIS A 2 6.69 -2.86 13.73
C HIS A 2 7.89 -1.99 13.31
N PRO A 3 7.78 -0.65 13.28
CA PRO A 3 8.89 0.24 12.92
C PRO A 3 10.14 0.13 13.84
N ASP A 4 9.98 -0.51 15.00
CA ASP A 4 11.04 -0.68 16.01
C ASP A 4 11.87 -1.97 15.86
N VAL A 5 11.62 -2.78 14.82
CA VAL A 5 12.41 -4.02 14.59
C VAL A 5 13.89 -3.72 14.31
N PHE A 6 14.19 -2.55 13.73
CA PHE A 6 15.55 -2.07 13.47
C PHE A 6 15.78 -0.75 14.20
N ASP A 7 16.30 -0.81 15.43
CA ASP A 7 16.49 0.36 16.30
C ASP A 7 17.53 1.36 15.76
N GLN A 8 18.50 0.90 14.97
CA GLN A 8 19.54 1.74 14.36
C GLN A 8 19.06 2.54 13.14
N ALA A 9 17.89 2.20 12.57
CA ALA A 9 17.29 3.06 11.56
C ALA A 9 16.96 4.42 12.20
N ASP A 10 17.07 5.50 11.43
CA ASP A 10 16.73 6.84 11.93
C ASP A 10 15.28 7.17 11.53
N ARG A 11 15.03 7.24 10.21
CA ARG A 11 13.70 7.59 9.63
C ARG A 11 13.09 6.53 8.73
N LEU A 12 13.92 5.67 8.13
CA LEU A 12 13.48 4.71 7.13
C LEU A 12 12.63 3.60 7.74
N MET A 13 11.51 3.31 7.09
CA MET A 13 10.64 2.17 7.35
C MET A 13 10.41 1.45 6.02
N ALA A 14 10.26 0.13 6.07
CA ALA A 14 9.92 -0.66 4.90
C ALA A 14 8.94 -1.77 5.27
N VAL A 15 8.01 -2.05 4.37
CA VAL A 15 7.05 -3.15 4.51
C VAL A 15 6.87 -3.79 3.14
N GLU A 16 6.78 -5.11 3.11
CA GLU A 16 6.50 -5.85 1.89
C GLU A 16 5.16 -6.56 1.98
N LEU A 17 4.44 -6.60 0.86
CA LEU A 17 3.13 -7.19 0.76
C LEU A 17 3.05 -8.07 -0.48
N ILE A 18 2.23 -9.11 -0.39
CA ILE A 18 1.83 -9.93 -1.54
C ILE A 18 0.31 -9.89 -1.65
N THR A 19 -0.15 -9.44 -2.80
CA THR A 19 -1.55 -9.42 -3.21
C THR A 19 -1.78 -10.62 -4.13
N PRO A 20 -2.54 -11.63 -3.68
CA PRO A 20 -2.91 -12.75 -4.54
C PRO A 20 -3.58 -12.24 -5.82
N ASP A 21 -3.48 -13.01 -6.90
CA ASP A 21 -4.07 -12.63 -8.17
C ASP A 21 -5.59 -12.43 -8.04
N GLY A 22 -6.13 -11.45 -8.77
CA GLY A 22 -7.54 -11.06 -8.68
C GLY A 22 -7.96 -10.38 -7.37
N ASN A 23 -7.04 -10.18 -6.42
CA ASN A 23 -7.32 -9.52 -5.14
C ASN A 23 -6.85 -8.06 -5.11
N TRP A 24 -7.25 -7.37 -4.05
CA TRP A 24 -7.06 -5.95 -3.81
C TRP A 24 -6.32 -5.78 -2.48
N SER A 25 -5.49 -4.75 -2.41
CA SER A 25 -4.60 -4.48 -1.29
C SER A 25 -4.37 -2.98 -1.14
N SER A 26 -3.76 -2.56 -0.02
CA SER A 26 -3.75 -1.15 0.40
C SER A 26 -5.16 -0.55 0.37
N PHE A 27 -6.15 -1.34 0.81
CA PHE A 27 -7.56 -0.96 0.82
C PHE A 27 -8.19 -1.33 2.18
N PRO A 28 -8.95 -0.44 2.84
CA PRO A 28 -9.36 0.90 2.40
C PRO A 28 -8.19 1.84 2.09
N PRO A 29 -8.36 2.80 1.16
CA PRO A 29 -7.31 3.75 0.82
C PRO A 29 -6.96 4.53 2.08
N HIS A 30 -5.68 4.76 2.30
CA HIS A 30 -5.20 5.45 3.50
C HIS A 30 -4.14 6.46 3.14
N ARG A 31 -3.86 7.36 4.07
CA ARG A 31 -2.83 8.38 3.93
C ARG A 31 -2.04 8.60 5.22
N HIS A 32 -0.85 9.15 5.04
CA HIS A 32 0.09 9.49 6.11
C HIS A 32 0.86 10.77 5.73
N ASP A 33 0.15 11.85 5.43
CA ASP A 33 0.71 13.09 4.84
C ASP A 33 0.58 14.33 5.75
N ASN A 34 0.16 14.14 7.00
CA ASN A 34 -0.15 15.21 7.98
C ASN A 34 -1.18 16.26 7.48
N ILE A 35 -1.96 15.92 6.46
CA ILE A 35 -3.10 16.72 6.02
C ILE A 35 -4.35 16.23 6.76
N ALA A 36 -5.27 17.16 7.05
CA ALA A 36 -6.61 16.93 7.62
C ALA A 36 -6.68 15.73 8.62
N GLY A 37 -5.86 15.80 9.68
CA GLY A 37 -5.91 14.87 10.81
C GLY A 37 -5.08 13.58 10.65
N SER A 38 -4.31 13.44 9.58
CA SER A 38 -3.34 12.35 9.46
C SER A 38 -2.29 12.43 10.59
N PRO A 39 -2.01 11.34 11.32
CA PRO A 39 -1.21 11.37 12.57
C PRO A 39 0.29 11.55 12.34
N VAL A 40 0.77 11.34 11.11
CA VAL A 40 2.18 11.35 10.74
C VAL A 40 2.35 11.97 9.34
N ASN A 41 3.56 12.43 9.05
CA ASN A 41 3.95 12.88 7.70
C ASN A 41 5.03 11.94 7.15
N ASN A 42 4.69 11.10 6.19
CA ASN A 42 5.58 10.17 5.50
C ASN A 42 5.32 10.25 3.99
N GLU A 43 6.39 10.35 3.22
CA GLU A 43 6.36 9.99 1.80
C GLU A 43 6.46 8.47 1.68
N GLU A 44 5.85 7.87 0.66
CA GLU A 44 5.92 6.42 0.41
C GLU A 44 6.30 6.12 -1.05
N ILE A 45 7.19 5.15 -1.24
CA ILE A 45 7.58 4.62 -2.54
C ILE A 45 7.00 3.21 -2.66
N TYR A 46 6.35 2.90 -3.77
CA TYR A 46 5.92 1.54 -4.15
C TYR A 46 6.86 1.00 -5.22
N TYR A 47 7.53 -0.12 -4.95
CA TYR A 47 8.24 -0.91 -5.96
C TYR A 47 7.48 -2.20 -6.25
N PHE A 48 7.02 -2.37 -7.49
CA PHE A 48 6.17 -3.49 -7.88
C PHE A 48 6.95 -4.64 -8.49
N ARG A 49 6.60 -5.88 -8.12
CA ARG A 49 6.96 -7.10 -8.83
C ARG A 49 5.68 -7.84 -9.21
N ILE A 50 5.52 -8.16 -10.48
CA ILE A 50 4.29 -8.78 -10.99
C ILE A 50 4.67 -9.93 -11.89
N GLY A 51 4.28 -11.14 -11.50
CA GLY A 51 4.70 -12.37 -12.18
C GLY A 51 3.62 -13.44 -12.13
N LYS A 52 3.97 -14.67 -12.50
CA LYS A 52 3.10 -15.84 -12.35
C LYS A 52 3.49 -16.62 -11.10
N GLU A 53 2.55 -17.39 -10.55
CA GLU A 53 2.84 -18.32 -9.47
C GLU A 53 3.92 -19.32 -9.98
N ARG A 54 5.11 -19.30 -9.36
CA ARG A 54 6.36 -20.04 -9.73
C ARG A 54 7.33 -19.36 -10.70
N SER A 55 7.07 -18.15 -11.18
CA SER A 55 8.13 -17.34 -11.78
C SER A 55 9.17 -16.99 -10.71
N ARG A 56 10.46 -17.17 -10.99
CA ARG A 56 11.52 -16.67 -10.08
C ARG A 56 11.42 -15.16 -9.89
N HIS A 57 11.15 -14.45 -10.98
CA HIS A 57 11.16 -13.00 -11.07
C HIS A 57 10.20 -12.57 -12.17
N GLY A 58 9.15 -11.81 -11.83
CA GLY A 58 8.31 -11.12 -12.79
C GLY A 58 7.67 -11.95 -13.90
N HIS A 59 6.95 -11.26 -14.79
CA HIS A 59 6.53 -11.77 -16.08
C HIS A 59 6.29 -10.58 -17.03
N PRO A 60 6.76 -10.60 -18.29
CA PRO A 60 6.64 -9.46 -19.20
C PRO A 60 5.18 -9.08 -19.53
N GLU A 61 4.27 -10.04 -19.43
CA GLU A 61 2.82 -9.81 -19.59
C GLU A 61 2.11 -9.44 -18.27
N GLY A 62 2.82 -9.48 -17.14
CA GLY A 62 2.26 -9.18 -15.83
C GLY A 62 2.04 -7.69 -15.65
N PHE A 63 0.83 -7.31 -15.26
CA PHE A 63 0.50 -5.94 -14.89
C PHE A 63 -0.56 -5.90 -13.79
N GLY A 64 -0.75 -4.72 -13.20
CA GLY A 64 -1.84 -4.44 -12.26
C GLY A 64 -2.21 -2.97 -12.30
N PHE A 65 -3.07 -2.55 -11.38
CA PHE A 65 -3.47 -1.15 -11.25
C PHE A 65 -3.10 -0.60 -9.88
N HIS A 66 -2.70 0.65 -9.84
CA HIS A 66 -2.50 1.42 -8.63
C HIS A 66 -3.22 2.75 -8.76
N ARG A 67 -3.86 3.21 -7.68
CA ARG A 67 -4.51 4.51 -7.62
C ARG A 67 -3.99 5.31 -6.43
N THR A 68 -3.72 6.59 -6.65
CA THR A 68 -3.43 7.57 -5.60
C THR A 68 -4.18 8.86 -5.90
N TYR A 69 -4.81 9.46 -4.89
CA TYR A 69 -5.60 10.67 -5.04
C TYR A 69 -5.63 11.50 -3.77
N THR A 70 -5.90 12.78 -3.92
CA THR A 70 -5.93 13.73 -2.80
C THR A 70 -7.33 13.88 -2.23
N ALA A 71 -7.43 14.32 -0.98
CA ALA A 71 -8.69 14.78 -0.42
C ALA A 71 -9.20 16.04 -1.17
N ALA A 72 -10.50 16.33 -1.05
CA ALA A 72 -11.14 17.44 -1.77
C ALA A 72 -10.60 18.82 -1.36
N GLU A 73 -10.14 18.94 -0.11
CA GLU A 73 -9.57 20.17 0.46
C GLU A 73 -8.09 20.41 0.10
N ASP A 74 -7.47 19.53 -0.67
CA ASP A 74 -6.07 19.67 -1.05
C ASP A 74 -5.86 20.86 -2.01
N PRO A 75 -4.91 21.79 -1.73
CA PRO A 75 -4.69 22.96 -2.57
C PRO A 75 -4.07 22.64 -3.94
N GLN A 76 -3.52 21.43 -4.12
CA GLN A 76 -2.93 20.95 -5.36
C GLN A 76 -3.52 19.57 -5.70
N PRO A 77 -4.80 19.53 -6.14
CA PRO A 77 -5.51 18.27 -6.27
C PRO A 77 -4.93 17.39 -7.39
N PHE A 78 -4.88 16.09 -7.15
CA PHE A 78 -4.58 15.10 -8.17
C PHE A 78 -5.33 13.78 -7.91
N ASN A 79 -5.48 12.97 -8.96
CA ASN A 79 -6.12 11.66 -8.90
C ASN A 79 -5.59 10.81 -10.05
N ASP A 80 -4.60 9.99 -9.74
CA ASP A 80 -3.90 9.16 -10.69
C ASP A 80 -4.40 7.72 -10.58
N THR A 81 -4.71 7.12 -11.71
CA THR A 81 -4.88 5.67 -11.84
C THR A 81 -3.92 5.18 -12.91
N VAL A 82 -2.96 4.35 -12.52
CA VAL A 82 -1.86 3.92 -13.37
C VAL A 82 -1.87 2.41 -13.55
N THR A 83 -1.46 1.97 -14.74
CA THR A 83 -1.12 0.55 -14.97
C THR A 83 0.33 0.34 -14.59
N VAL A 84 0.60 -0.54 -13.63
CA VAL A 84 1.95 -0.90 -13.17
C VAL A 84 2.37 -2.27 -13.71
N ARG A 85 3.65 -2.45 -13.99
CA ARG A 85 4.28 -3.68 -14.51
C ARG A 85 5.40 -4.15 -13.59
N ASP A 86 5.97 -5.32 -13.89
CA ASP A 86 7.13 -5.83 -13.14
C ASP A 86 8.30 -4.84 -13.17
N GLY A 87 8.78 -4.45 -12.00
CA GLY A 87 9.89 -3.53 -11.82
C GLY A 87 9.50 -2.05 -11.78
N ASP A 88 8.24 -1.70 -12.00
CA ASP A 88 7.79 -0.32 -11.95
C ASP A 88 7.86 0.25 -10.52
N ILE A 89 8.05 1.56 -10.45
CA ILE A 89 8.06 2.34 -9.21
C ILE A 89 6.99 3.42 -9.30
N TYR A 90 6.22 3.60 -8.23
CA TYR A 90 5.30 4.74 -8.07
C TYR A 90 5.64 5.51 -6.81
N LEU A 91 5.59 6.85 -6.89
CA LEU A 91 5.91 7.75 -5.79
C LEU A 91 4.61 8.34 -5.24
N VAL A 92 4.43 8.24 -3.93
CA VAL A 92 3.29 8.78 -3.21
C VAL A 92 3.78 9.91 -2.30
N PRO A 93 3.75 11.17 -2.77
CA PRO A 93 4.18 12.31 -1.96
C PRO A 93 3.14 12.69 -0.90
N ARG A 94 1.86 12.42 -1.15
CA ARG A 94 0.71 12.69 -0.26
C ARG A 94 -0.57 12.07 -0.82
N GLY A 95 -1.66 12.20 -0.08
CA GLY A 95 -2.98 11.72 -0.49
C GLY A 95 -3.24 10.26 -0.12
N PHE A 96 -4.46 9.84 -0.38
CA PHE A 96 -4.91 8.47 -0.24
C PHE A 96 -4.28 7.60 -1.32
N HIS A 97 -3.63 6.53 -0.91
CA HIS A 97 -2.97 5.59 -1.81
C HIS A 97 -3.51 4.19 -1.61
N GLY A 98 -3.58 3.49 -2.73
CA GLY A 98 -4.39 2.28 -2.87
C GLY A 98 -5.77 2.60 -3.47
N PRO A 99 -6.39 1.60 -4.14
CA PRO A 99 -6.01 0.20 -4.13
C PRO A 99 -4.82 -0.13 -5.03
N CYS A 100 -4.05 -1.14 -4.62
CA CYS A 100 -3.20 -1.94 -5.49
C CYS A 100 -3.99 -3.19 -5.90
N VAL A 101 -4.23 -3.36 -7.20
CA VAL A 101 -5.09 -4.41 -7.76
C VAL A 101 -4.28 -5.36 -8.63
N ALA A 102 -4.23 -6.63 -8.22
CA ALA A 102 -3.54 -7.69 -8.94
C ALA A 102 -4.43 -8.28 -10.04
N MET A 103 -3.90 -8.46 -11.24
CA MET A 103 -4.61 -9.12 -12.33
C MET A 103 -4.79 -10.63 -12.05
N PRO A 104 -5.89 -11.26 -12.49
CA PRO A 104 -6.03 -12.72 -12.44
C PRO A 104 -4.88 -13.45 -13.14
N GLY A 105 -4.35 -14.49 -12.49
CA GLY A 105 -3.16 -15.23 -12.96
C GLY A 105 -1.82 -14.54 -12.70
N TYR A 106 -1.81 -13.31 -12.15
CA TYR A 106 -0.61 -12.52 -11.89
C TYR A 106 -0.60 -11.96 -10.46
N PRO A 107 -0.08 -12.72 -9.46
CA PRO A 107 0.14 -12.17 -8.12
C PRO A 107 1.05 -10.94 -8.17
N MET A 108 0.74 -9.96 -7.34
CA MET A 108 1.48 -8.71 -7.20
C MET A 108 2.21 -8.69 -5.87
N TYR A 109 3.52 -8.54 -5.91
CA TYR A 109 4.32 -8.14 -4.75
C TYR A 109 4.60 -6.65 -4.84
N TYR A 110 4.66 -5.97 -3.70
CA TYR A 110 5.26 -4.66 -3.65
C TYR A 110 6.04 -4.44 -2.36
N LEU A 111 7.17 -3.75 -2.50
CA LEU A 111 7.95 -3.22 -1.40
C LEU A 111 7.59 -1.75 -1.25
N ASN A 112 7.11 -1.40 -0.06
CA ASN A 112 6.93 -0.03 0.36
C ASN A 112 8.15 0.45 1.14
N VAL A 113 8.60 1.66 0.83
CA VAL A 113 9.61 2.37 1.62
C VAL A 113 9.03 3.70 2.02
N LEU A 114 9.01 3.97 3.32
CA LEU A 114 8.45 5.16 3.92
C LEU A 114 9.50 5.91 4.72
N ALA A 115 9.47 7.23 4.65
CA ALA A 115 10.26 8.09 5.52
C ALA A 115 9.59 9.46 5.68
N GLY A 116 9.89 10.12 6.79
CA GLY A 116 9.32 11.43 7.07
C GLY A 116 9.95 12.15 8.25
N PRO A 117 9.61 13.43 8.47
CA PRO A 117 10.23 14.28 9.49
C PRO A 117 9.76 13.97 10.93
N ASN A 118 8.89 12.98 11.15
CA ASN A 118 8.36 12.60 12.47
C ASN A 118 9.47 12.30 13.48
N SER A 119 9.38 12.84 14.70
CA SER A 119 10.41 12.65 15.74
C SER A 119 10.65 11.19 16.13
N LYS A 120 9.68 10.32 15.87
CA LYS A 120 9.77 8.86 15.97
C LYS A 120 9.24 8.24 14.67
N ARG A 121 9.79 7.09 14.27
CA ARG A 121 9.23 6.29 13.18
C ARG A 121 7.83 5.81 13.59
N SER A 122 6.87 5.99 12.69
CA SER A 122 5.53 5.46 12.83
C SER A 122 4.95 5.22 11.44
N MET A 123 4.26 4.08 11.28
CA MET A 123 3.47 3.72 10.11
C MET A 123 1.97 3.94 10.36
N ASP A 124 1.62 4.81 11.32
CA ASP A 124 0.23 5.19 11.54
C ASP A 124 -0.34 5.86 10.28
N PHE A 125 -1.64 5.74 10.10
CA PHE A 125 -2.35 6.26 8.93
C PHE A 125 -3.78 6.63 9.31
N CYS A 126 -4.45 7.36 8.41
CA CYS A 126 -5.89 7.51 8.44
C CYS A 126 -6.49 6.97 7.14
N ASP A 127 -7.56 6.17 7.24
CA ASP A 127 -8.33 5.73 6.08
C ASP A 127 -9.13 6.89 5.48
N ASP A 128 -9.47 6.76 4.20
CA ASP A 128 -10.49 7.60 3.57
C ASP A 128 -11.83 7.44 4.29
N PRO A 129 -12.42 8.52 4.86
CA PRO A 129 -13.70 8.46 5.55
C PRO A 129 -14.84 7.88 4.72
N GLU A 130 -14.82 8.01 3.38
CA GLU A 130 -15.83 7.44 2.48
C GLU A 130 -15.76 5.89 2.43
N HIS A 131 -14.63 5.31 2.82
CA HIS A 131 -14.34 3.88 2.73
C HIS A 131 -14.01 3.23 4.09
N ALA A 132 -13.84 4.02 5.15
CA ALA A 132 -13.48 3.54 6.50
C ALA A 132 -14.45 2.49 7.07
N TRP A 133 -15.73 2.51 6.64
CA TRP A 133 -16.75 1.53 7.03
C TRP A 133 -16.35 0.08 6.70
N LEU A 134 -15.52 -0.14 5.68
CA LEU A 134 -15.04 -1.47 5.32
C LEU A 134 -14.12 -2.05 6.40
N ARG A 135 -13.23 -1.24 6.98
CA ARG A 135 -12.34 -1.69 8.06
C ARG A 135 -13.16 -2.10 9.29
N GLU A 136 -14.20 -1.34 9.59
CA GLU A 136 -15.14 -1.67 10.67
C GLU A 136 -15.84 -3.01 10.42
N SER A 137 -16.21 -3.29 9.16
CA SER A 137 -16.85 -4.56 8.78
C SER A 137 -15.99 -5.80 9.00
N TRP A 138 -14.66 -5.67 9.13
CA TRP A 138 -13.74 -6.80 9.30
C TRP A 138 -13.73 -7.36 10.72
N LYS A 139 -14.17 -6.60 11.73
CA LYS A 139 -14.13 -7.02 13.15
C LYS A 139 -14.88 -8.32 13.42
N ASP A 140 -15.93 -8.58 12.64
CA ASP A 140 -16.79 -9.75 12.77
C ASP A 140 -16.58 -10.78 11.65
N GLN A 141 -15.60 -10.57 10.75
CA GLN A 141 -15.34 -11.47 9.63
C GLN A 141 -14.32 -12.54 9.98
N MET A 142 -14.55 -13.75 9.49
CA MET A 142 -13.52 -14.78 9.49
C MET A 142 -12.53 -14.50 8.37
N VAL A 143 -11.24 -14.63 8.69
CA VAL A 143 -10.17 -14.61 7.68
C VAL A 143 -10.46 -15.68 6.63
N ASP A 144 -10.40 -15.31 5.36
CA ASP A 144 -10.67 -16.23 4.25
C ASP A 144 -9.71 -17.43 4.34
N PRO A 145 -10.21 -18.66 4.48
CA PRO A 145 -9.36 -19.84 4.64
C PRO A 145 -8.48 -20.13 3.41
N ARG A 146 -8.77 -19.50 2.28
CA ARG A 146 -7.97 -19.59 1.04
C ARG A 146 -6.74 -18.70 1.06
N LEU A 147 -6.58 -17.79 2.03
CA LEU A 147 -5.38 -16.96 2.10
C LEU A 147 -4.15 -17.85 2.27
N PRO A 148 -3.19 -17.80 1.33
CA PRO A 148 -2.10 -18.77 1.28
C PRO A 148 -1.04 -18.54 2.37
N TRP A 149 -1.04 -17.38 3.03
CA TRP A 149 -0.11 -17.04 4.10
C TRP A 149 -0.88 -16.76 5.39
N LYS A 150 -0.77 -17.68 6.34
CA LYS A 150 -1.23 -17.46 7.72
C LYS A 150 -0.03 -16.96 8.53
N SER A 151 -0.26 -16.00 9.43
CA SER A 151 0.74 -15.68 10.45
C SER A 151 0.94 -16.92 11.31
N GLU A 152 2.14 -17.50 11.28
CA GLU A 152 2.60 -18.43 12.33
C GLU A 152 2.93 -17.66 13.62
#